data_AF-A0A957IQJ6-F1
#
_entry.id   AF-A0A957IQJ6-F1
#
_cell.length_a   1.000
_cell.length_b   1.000
_cell.length_c   1.000
_cell.angle_alpha   90.00
_cell.angle_beta   90.00
_cell.angle_gamma   90.00
#
_symmetry.space_group_name_H-M   'P 1'
#
loop_
_entity.id
_entity.type
_entity.pdbx_description
1 polymer ?
#
loop_
_entity_poly.entity_id
_entity_poly.type
_entity_poly.pdbx_seq_one_letter_code
_entity_poly.pdbx_strand_id
1 'polypeptide(L)'
;CAANVTHEEELQTVWDTAVARFGSVDIWINNAGVGHPMQMVWELPQAAIDQVIDIDFKGLVYGSRVAIRNMLQQGHGHLYNMEGFGSNGRIRAGISVYGSTKAAVRFLSRSLTQETADTAVKVSTLSPGIVIT
;
A
#
# COMPACT_ATOMS: atom_id res chain seq x y z
N CYS A 1 13.85 10.63 9.08
CA CYS A 1 12.40 10.83 9.30
C CYS A 1 11.81 9.45 9.60
N ALA A 2 11.07 9.31 10.69
CA ALA A 2 10.25 8.13 10.97
C ALA A 2 8.80 8.48 10.59
N ALA A 3 8.05 7.52 10.06
CA ALA A 3 6.66 7.74 9.65
C ALA A 3 5.81 6.49 9.89
N ASN A 4 4.62 6.67 10.46
CA ASN A 4 3.59 5.66 10.54
C ASN A 4 2.62 5.78 9.36
N VAL A 5 2.52 4.73 8.55
CA VAL A 5 1.65 4.69 7.36
C VAL A 5 0.17 4.84 7.69
N THR A 6 -0.25 4.60 8.94
CA THR A 6 -1.64 4.78 9.37
C THR A 6 -2.04 6.25 9.55
N HIS A 7 -1.08 7.18 9.40
CA HIS A 7 -1.27 8.63 9.53
C HIS A 7 -0.88 9.34 8.22
N GLU A 8 -1.85 9.87 7.49
CA GLU A 8 -1.63 10.51 6.17
C GLU A 8 -0.69 11.72 6.26
N GLU A 9 -0.74 12.47 7.35
CA GLU A 9 0.10 13.64 7.62
C GLU A 9 1.59 13.28 7.77
N GLU A 10 1.90 12.12 8.33
CA GLU A 10 3.28 11.63 8.44
C GLU A 10 3.81 11.23 7.06
N LEU A 11 2.97 10.66 6.20
CA LEU A 11 3.33 10.33 4.82
C LEU A 11 3.56 11.60 3.97
N GLN A 12 2.74 12.64 4.15
CA GLN A 12 2.99 13.93 3.52
C GLN A 12 4.30 14.55 4.01
N THR A 13 4.60 14.43 5.31
CA THR A 13 5.89 14.89 5.86
C THR A 13 7.08 14.17 5.23
N VAL A 14 6.97 12.86 4.96
CA VAL A 14 7.99 12.10 4.23
C VAL A 14 8.19 12.65 2.81
N TRP A 15 7.10 12.89 2.08
CA TRP A 15 7.14 13.49 0.75
C TRP A 15 7.84 14.85 0.77
N ASP A 16 7.39 15.76 1.63
CA ASP A 16 7.91 17.12 1.73
C ASP A 16 9.40 17.14 2.09
N THR A 17 9.80 16.25 3.01
CA THR A 17 11.21 16.08 3.39
C THR A 17 12.05 15.60 2.20
N ALA A 18 11.54 14.65 1.41
CA ALA A 18 12.24 14.14 0.24
C ALA A 18 12.37 15.21 -0.85
N VAL A 19 11.30 15.94 -1.17
CA VAL A 19 11.33 17.06 -2.12
C VAL A 19 12.29 18.16 -1.66
N ALA A 20 12.25 18.55 -0.39
CA ALA A 20 13.15 19.56 0.14
C ALA A 20 14.63 19.16 0.05
N ARG A 21 14.93 17.86 0.13
CA ARG A 21 16.31 17.34 0.10
C ARG A 21 16.81 17.00 -1.31
N PHE A 22 15.94 16.48 -2.16
CA PHE A 22 16.30 15.86 -3.44
C PHE A 22 15.65 16.53 -4.66
N GLY A 23 14.72 17.47 -4.46
CA GLY A 23 14.05 18.25 -5.51
C GLY A 23 12.77 17.61 -6.05
N SER A 24 12.70 16.28 -6.13
CA SER A 24 11.53 15.54 -6.61
C SER A 24 11.40 14.19 -5.90
N VAL A 25 10.23 13.56 -6.08
CA VAL A 25 10.02 12.14 -5.75
C VAL A 25 9.53 11.44 -7.01
N ASP A 26 10.43 10.71 -7.66
CA ASP A 26 10.16 10.06 -8.93
C ASP A 26 9.48 8.70 -8.74
N ILE A 27 9.80 8.03 -7.63
CA ILE A 27 9.31 6.69 -7.30
C ILE A 27 8.79 6.69 -5.86
N TRP A 28 7.58 6.19 -5.68
CA TRP A 28 7.00 5.92 -4.36
C TRP A 28 6.64 4.44 -4.24
N ILE A 29 7.00 3.80 -3.13
CA ILE A 29 6.74 2.37 -2.91
C ILE A 29 5.96 2.20 -1.61
N ASN A 30 4.70 1.77 -1.69
CA ASN A 30 3.92 1.36 -0.54
C ASN A 30 4.34 -0.07 -0.13
N ASN A 31 5.36 -0.15 0.72
CA ASN A 31 5.95 -1.42 1.16
C ASN A 31 5.41 -1.96 2.49
N ALA A 32 4.95 -1.08 3.39
CA ALA A 32 4.53 -1.50 4.72
C ALA A 32 3.42 -2.56 4.67
N GLY A 33 3.56 -3.57 5.52
CA GLY A 33 2.58 -4.64 5.67
C GLY A 33 2.83 -5.46 6.92
N VAL A 34 1.78 -6.06 7.46
CA VAL A 34 1.79 -6.85 8.67
C VAL A 34 0.91 -8.09 8.50
N GLY A 35 1.39 -9.22 9.01
CA GLY A 35 0.60 -10.43 9.11
C GLY A 35 -0.22 -10.46 10.41
N HIS A 36 -1.09 -11.46 10.52
CA HIS A 36 -1.74 -11.83 11.77
C HIS A 36 -1.53 -13.32 12.06
N PRO A 37 -1.73 -13.79 13.31
CA PRO A 37 -1.68 -15.21 13.63
C PRO A 37 -2.61 -16.02 12.72
N MET A 38 -2.17 -17.20 12.29
CA MET A 38 -2.97 -18.09 11.43
C MET A 38 -4.11 -18.71 12.24
N GLN A 39 -5.28 -18.08 12.22
CA GLN A 39 -6.44 -18.44 13.03
C GLN A 39 -7.74 -18.26 12.25
N MET A 40 -8.76 -19.05 12.60
CA MET A 40 -10.08 -18.88 12.01
C MET A 40 -10.64 -17.51 12.38
N VAL A 41 -11.43 -16.92 11.48
CA VAL A 41 -11.86 -15.52 11.64
C VAL A 41 -12.67 -15.27 12.91
N TRP A 42 -13.39 -16.29 13.42
CA TRP A 42 -14.16 -16.21 14.66
C TRP A 42 -13.32 -16.32 15.94
N GLU A 43 -12.02 -16.64 15.82
CA GLU A 43 -11.06 -16.71 16.94
C GLU A 43 -10.04 -15.56 16.88
N LEU A 44 -9.97 -14.85 15.75
CA LEU A 44 -8.97 -13.82 15.51
C LEU A 44 -9.27 -12.57 16.38
N PRO A 45 -8.30 -12.09 17.19
CA PRO A 45 -8.51 -10.92 18.02
C PRO A 45 -8.84 -9.69 17.18
N GLN A 46 -9.81 -8.87 17.63
CA GLN A 46 -10.21 -7.65 16.92
C GLN A 46 -9.02 -6.72 16.65
N ALA A 47 -8.11 -6.55 17.62
CA ALA A 47 -6.92 -5.72 17.44
C ALA A 47 -6.02 -6.19 16.29
N ALA A 48 -5.94 -7.50 16.03
CA ALA A 48 -5.17 -8.03 14.90
C ALA A 48 -5.88 -7.76 13.56
N ILE A 49 -7.22 -7.76 13.55
CA ILE A 49 -8.02 -7.38 12.38
C ILE A 49 -7.78 -5.90 12.06
N ASP A 50 -7.96 -5.03 13.06
CA ASP A 50 -7.80 -3.58 12.94
C ASP A 50 -6.39 -3.24 12.44
N GLN A 51 -5.36 -3.83 13.06
CA GLN A 51 -3.97 -3.61 12.69
C GLN A 51 -3.68 -3.98 11.22
N VAL A 52 -4.15 -5.13 10.75
CA VAL A 52 -3.95 -5.56 9.36
C VAL A 52 -4.68 -4.65 8.38
N ILE A 53 -5.91 -4.24 8.69
CA ILE A 53 -6.68 -3.33 7.81
C ILE A 53 -6.02 -1.95 7.77
N ASP A 54 -5.64 -1.43 8.93
CA ASP A 54 -5.05 -0.10 9.06
C ASP A 54 -3.71 0.00 8.34
N ILE A 55 -2.84 -1.01 8.46
CA ILE A 55 -1.51 -1.00 7.85
C ILE A 55 -1.57 -1.42 6.38
N ASP A 56 -2.11 -2.61 6.07
CA ASP A 56 -1.98 -3.21 4.74
C ASP A 56 -2.91 -2.59 3.69
N PHE A 57 -4.00 -1.96 4.13
CA PHE A 57 -4.95 -1.34 3.22
C PHE A 57 -5.06 0.17 3.40
N LYS A 58 -5.48 0.68 4.57
CA LYS A 58 -5.66 2.12 4.77
C LYS A 58 -4.34 2.88 4.59
N GLY A 59 -3.25 2.40 5.18
CA GLY A 59 -1.93 3.01 5.03
C GLY A 59 -1.45 3.04 3.59
N LEU A 60 -1.71 1.98 2.82
CA LEU A 60 -1.43 1.95 1.38
C LEU A 60 -2.30 2.94 0.60
N VAL A 61 -3.58 3.09 0.96
CA VAL A 61 -4.48 4.10 0.36
C VAL A 61 -3.96 5.51 0.64
N TYR A 62 -3.58 5.82 1.88
CA TYR A 62 -3.01 7.12 2.24
C TYR A 62 -1.71 7.40 1.49
N GLY A 63 -0.79 6.43 1.43
CA GLY A 63 0.46 6.55 0.68
C GLY A 63 0.23 6.75 -0.81
N SER A 64 -0.71 6.00 -1.41
CA SER A 64 -1.10 6.16 -2.82
C SER A 64 -1.69 7.54 -3.08
N ARG A 65 -2.55 8.05 -2.18
CA ARG A 65 -3.16 9.37 -2.28
C ARG A 65 -2.12 10.49 -2.22
N VAL A 66 -1.21 10.45 -1.24
CA VAL A 66 -0.11 11.41 -1.11
C VAL A 66 0.77 11.38 -2.36
N ALA A 67 1.22 10.20 -2.78
CA ALA A 67 2.10 10.05 -3.93
C ALA A 67 1.45 10.55 -5.22
N ILE A 68 0.26 10.07 -5.57
CA ILE A 68 -0.42 10.42 -6.83
C ILE A 68 -0.75 11.92 -6.86
N ARG A 69 -1.29 12.49 -5.78
CA ARG A 69 -1.62 13.92 -5.73
C ARG A 69 -0.40 14.78 -6.05
N ASN A 70 0.75 14.49 -5.42
CA ASN A 70 1.94 15.30 -5.60
C ASN A 70 2.66 14.98 -6.93
N MET A 71 2.68 13.73 -7.39
CA MET A 71 3.23 13.35 -8.70
C MET A 71 2.45 13.99 -9.86
N LEU A 72 1.12 14.14 -9.74
CA LEU A 72 0.31 14.86 -10.72
C LEU A 72 0.69 16.34 -10.79
N GLN A 73 0.96 16.98 -9.65
CA GLN A 73 1.44 18.37 -9.61
C GLN A 73 2.85 18.51 -10.17
N GLN A 74 3.73 17.55 -9.88
CA GLN A 74 5.10 17.46 -10.40
C GLN A 74 5.14 17.17 -11.91
N GLY A 75 4.09 16.55 -12.45
CA GLY A 75 3.98 16.20 -13.87
C GLY A 75 4.70 14.89 -14.26
N HIS A 76 5.16 14.10 -13.29
CA HIS A 76 5.71 12.75 -13.51
C HIS A 76 5.78 11.95 -12.20
N GLY A 77 5.84 10.62 -12.32
CA GLY A 77 6.18 9.74 -11.20
C GLY A 77 5.66 8.31 -11.38
N HIS A 78 6.18 7.38 -10.58
CA HIS A 78 5.76 5.98 -10.57
C HIS A 78 5.47 5.50 -9.15
N LEU A 79 4.22 5.10 -8.92
CA LEU A 79 3.79 4.44 -7.70
C LEU A 79 3.86 2.91 -7.82
N TYR A 80 4.49 2.25 -6.85
CA TYR A 80 4.47 0.80 -6.69
C TYR A 80 3.75 0.38 -5.41
N ASN A 81 2.84 -0.57 -5.54
CA ASN A 81 2.13 -1.19 -4.41
C ASN A 81 2.57 -2.65 -4.22
N MET A 82 2.87 -3.04 -2.98
CA MET A 82 3.23 -4.42 -2.66
C MET A 82 2.00 -5.32 -2.57
N GLU A 83 1.89 -6.26 -3.50
CA GLU A 83 0.96 -7.39 -3.40
C GLU A 83 1.49 -8.45 -2.43
N GLY A 84 0.62 -9.39 -2.06
CA GLY A 84 0.97 -10.52 -1.22
C GLY A 84 0.02 -11.69 -1.44
N PHE A 85 0.17 -12.74 -0.63
CA PHE A 85 -0.71 -13.90 -0.69
C PHE A 85 -2.18 -13.48 -0.60
N GLY A 86 -3.01 -13.98 -1.51
CA GLY A 86 -4.42 -13.61 -1.62
C GLY A 86 -4.72 -12.58 -2.71
N SER A 87 -3.72 -11.83 -3.19
CA SER A 87 -3.93 -10.79 -4.22
C SER A 87 -4.58 -11.34 -5.49
N ASN A 88 -4.20 -12.54 -5.91
CA ASN A 88 -4.71 -13.22 -7.10
C ASN A 88 -5.86 -14.21 -6.82
N GLY A 89 -6.53 -14.10 -5.67
CA GLY A 89 -7.64 -14.98 -5.30
C GLY A 89 -7.23 -16.34 -4.72
N ARG A 90 -5.94 -16.55 -4.42
CA ARG A 90 -5.50 -17.73 -3.65
C ARG A 90 -6.07 -17.70 -2.25
N ILE A 91 -6.73 -18.80 -1.85
CA ILE A 91 -7.39 -18.93 -0.56
C ILE A 91 -6.61 -19.88 0.34
N ARG A 92 -6.47 -19.53 1.61
CA ARG A 92 -5.95 -20.40 2.67
C ARG A 92 -6.69 -20.11 3.97
N ALA A 93 -7.18 -21.15 4.63
CA ALA A 93 -7.79 -21.02 5.94
C ALA A 93 -6.79 -20.43 6.95
N GLY A 94 -7.26 -19.55 7.83
CA GLY A 94 -6.43 -18.93 8.85
C GLY A 94 -5.82 -17.56 8.49
N ILE A 95 -5.92 -17.10 7.23
CA ILE A 95 -5.38 -15.81 6.78
C ILE A 95 -6.39 -15.00 5.96
N SER A 96 -7.68 -15.16 6.26
CA SER A 96 -8.77 -14.55 5.49
C SER A 96 -8.69 -13.03 5.45
N VAL A 97 -8.36 -12.37 6.58
CA VAL A 97 -8.27 -10.91 6.67
C VAL A 97 -7.09 -10.40 5.85
N TYR A 98 -5.88 -10.92 6.09
CA TYR A 98 -4.69 -10.56 5.30
C TYR A 98 -4.87 -10.84 3.80
N GLY A 99 -5.39 -12.01 3.43
CA GLY A 99 -5.64 -12.33 2.03
C GLY A 99 -6.62 -11.36 1.37
N SER A 100 -7.63 -10.91 2.11
CA SER A 100 -8.63 -9.94 1.65
C SER A 100 -8.01 -8.56 1.43
N THR A 101 -7.13 -8.09 2.33
CA THR A 101 -6.43 -6.81 2.13
C THR A 101 -5.56 -6.85 0.88
N LYS A 102 -4.83 -7.95 0.61
CA LYS A 102 -4.02 -8.08 -0.61
C LYS A 102 -4.86 -8.18 -1.89
N ALA A 103 -6.04 -8.79 -1.85
CA ALA A 103 -6.99 -8.73 -2.96
C ALA A 103 -7.49 -7.29 -3.20
N ALA A 104 -7.78 -6.55 -2.14
CA ALA A 104 -8.16 -5.14 -2.21
C ALA A 104 -7.03 -4.25 -2.76
N VAL A 105 -5.77 -4.48 -2.37
CA VAL A 105 -4.59 -3.79 -2.92
C VAL A 105 -4.48 -4.00 -4.43
N ARG A 106 -4.67 -5.23 -4.91
CA ARG A 106 -4.66 -5.52 -6.36
C ARG A 106 -5.77 -4.79 -7.09
N PHE A 107 -6.99 -4.81 -6.54
CA PHE A 107 -8.12 -4.09 -7.13
C PHE A 107 -7.84 -2.58 -7.19
N LEU A 108 -7.44 -1.98 -6.06
CA LEU A 108 -7.11 -0.57 -5.96
C LEU A 108 -6.03 -0.19 -6.96
N SER A 109 -4.94 -0.95 -7.04
CA SER A 109 -3.84 -0.64 -7.96
C SER A 109 -4.29 -0.63 -9.42
N ARG A 110 -5.15 -1.56 -9.83
CA ARG A 110 -5.74 -1.57 -11.18
C ARG A 110 -6.72 -0.43 -11.43
N SER A 111 -7.43 0.01 -10.39
CA SER A 111 -8.29 1.21 -10.48
C SER A 111 -7.43 2.45 -10.67
N LEU A 112 -6.40 2.63 -9.83
CA LEU A 112 -5.49 3.76 -9.91
C LEU A 112 -4.75 3.84 -11.25
N THR A 113 -4.34 2.70 -11.83
CA THR A 113 -3.79 2.67 -13.20
C THR A 113 -4.76 3.24 -14.24
N GLN A 114 -6.07 2.99 -14.10
CA GLN A 114 -7.08 3.55 -14.99
C GLN A 114 -7.33 5.03 -14.69
N GLU A 115 -7.40 5.41 -13.41
CA GLU A 115 -7.59 6.80 -12.98
C GLU A 115 -6.44 7.72 -13.43
N THR A 116 -5.21 7.19 -13.55
CA THR A 116 -4.03 7.95 -13.99
C THR A 116 -3.66 7.70 -15.46
N ALA A 117 -4.49 7.00 -16.25
CA ALA A 117 -4.14 6.53 -17.60
C ALA A 117 -3.70 7.66 -18.54
N ASP A 118 -4.42 8.78 -18.53
CA ASP A 118 -4.16 9.96 -19.37
C ASP A 118 -3.19 10.97 -18.73
N THR A 119 -2.43 10.52 -17.72
CA THR A 119 -1.46 11.34 -17.00
C THR A 119 -0.04 10.78 -17.15
N ALA A 120 0.95 11.58 -16.76
CA ALA A 120 2.33 11.16 -16.67
C ALA A 120 2.63 10.24 -15.47
N VAL A 121 1.66 10.02 -14.58
CA VAL A 121 1.81 9.18 -13.39
C VAL A 121 1.47 7.72 -13.71
N LYS A 122 2.38 6.81 -13.37
CA LYS A 122 2.19 5.36 -13.58
C LYS A 122 2.02 4.65 -12.24
N VAL A 123 1.21 3.60 -12.26
CA VAL A 123 0.95 2.75 -11.09
C VAL A 123 1.22 1.30 -11.48
N SER A 124 1.96 0.58 -10.64
CA SER A 124 2.28 -0.83 -10.84
C SER A 124 2.28 -1.59 -9.51
N THR A 125 2.26 -2.91 -9.59
CA THR A 125 2.37 -3.77 -8.41
C THR A 125 3.67 -4.55 -8.43
N LEU A 126 4.18 -4.87 -7.24
CA LEU A 126 5.29 -5.78 -7.02
C LEU A 126 4.79 -6.96 -6.19
N SER A 127 5.19 -8.18 -6.54
CA SER A 127 4.79 -9.39 -5.82
C SER A 127 6.00 -10.29 -5.64
N PRO A 128 6.71 -10.18 -4.50
CA PRO A 128 7.99 -10.88 -4.31
C PRO A 128 7.85 -12.36 -3.96
N GLY A 129 6.63 -12.90 -3.89
CA GLY A 129 6.38 -14.26 -3.41
C GLY A 129 6.56 -14.38 -1.89
N ILE A 130 6.89 -15.57 -1.40
CA ILE A 130 7.25 -15.76 0.02
C ILE A 130 8.73 -15.38 0.15
N VAL A 131 9.00 -14.32 0.90
CA VAL A 131 10.35 -13.87 1.25
C VAL A 131 10.58 -14.16 2.72
N ILE A 132 11.70 -14.80 3.05
CA ILE A 132 12.16 -14.94 4.43
C ILE A 132 12.87 -13.63 4.78
N THR A 133 12.38 -12.92 5.79
CA THR A 133 12.90 -11.63 6.26
C THR A 133 13.31 -11.71 7.72
#